data_AF-A0A090RMI0-F1
#
_entry.id   AF-A0A090RMI0-F1
#
_cell.length_a   1.000
_cell.length_b   1.000
_cell.length_c   1.000
_cell.angle_alpha   90.00
_cell.angle_beta   90.00
_cell.angle_gamma   90.00
#
_symmetry.space_group_name_H-M   'P 1'
#
loop_
_entity.id
_entity.type
_entity.pdbx_description
1 polymer ?
#
loop_
_entity_poly.entity_id
_entity_poly.type
_entity_poly.pdbx_seq_one_letter_code
_entity_poly.pdbx_strand_id
1 'polypeptide(L)'
;MIQTYEQLVAEGYLIAKPNSGFYVAVSLPEQYLTTEQVVPSAEFGDDNTPNNGLFSPGVAELASFPMSAWNRLLQRHSSRSALLGNQDLQGLVTLREALHRYLTGSRSVVCHPNQIIVTSGAQQSIAIALLATQKLKPHRGFLVEFPGYRQVVKVLDTFNIDYDT
;
A
#
# COMPACT_ATOMS: atom_id res chain seq x y z
N MET A 1 3.64 -18.35 -38.90
CA MET A 1 4.04 -19.78 -38.86
C MET A 1 5.38 -19.98 -38.16
N ILE A 2 6.47 -19.29 -38.52
CA ILE A 2 7.80 -19.49 -37.86
C ILE A 2 7.83 -18.98 -36.40
N GLN A 3 7.22 -17.82 -36.12
CA GLN A 3 7.18 -17.25 -34.76
C GLN A 3 6.52 -18.17 -33.71
N THR A 4 5.52 -18.96 -34.11
CA THR A 4 4.83 -19.89 -33.20
C THR A 4 5.75 -21.03 -32.75
N TYR A 5 6.60 -21.54 -33.65
CA TYR A 5 7.56 -22.60 -33.30
C TYR A 5 8.70 -22.06 -32.44
N GLU A 6 9.21 -20.86 -32.74
CA GLU A 6 10.22 -20.21 -31.90
C GLU A 6 9.68 -19.93 -30.49
N GLN A 7 8.42 -19.50 -30.38
CA GLN A 7 7.79 -19.27 -29.09
C GLN A 7 7.62 -20.58 -28.30
N LEU A 8 7.16 -21.66 -28.93
CA LEU A 8 7.04 -22.96 -28.28
C LEU A 8 8.40 -23.55 -27.86
N VAL A 9 9.48 -23.24 -28.57
CA VAL A 9 10.85 -23.59 -28.13
C VAL A 9 11.28 -22.74 -26.94
N ALA A 10 10.99 -21.43 -26.96
CA ALA A 10 11.34 -20.52 -25.87
C ALA A 10 10.58 -20.85 -24.57
N GLU A 11 9.32 -21.28 -24.67
CA GLU A 11 8.49 -21.70 -23.55
C GLU A 11 8.82 -23.14 -23.07
N GLY A 12 9.67 -23.87 -23.80
CA GLY A 12 10.13 -25.21 -23.43
C GLY A 12 9.20 -26.36 -23.82
N TYR A 13 8.20 -26.10 -24.68
CA TYR A 13 7.30 -27.12 -25.23
C TYR A 13 7.93 -27.88 -26.41
N LEU A 14 8.85 -27.25 -27.14
CA LEU A 14 9.59 -27.86 -28.25
C LEU A 14 11.11 -27.79 -28.03
N ILE A 15 11.83 -28.75 -28.59
CA ILE A 15 13.29 -28.81 -28.64
C ILE A 15 13.71 -28.73 -30.10
N ALA A 16 14.46 -27.68 -30.46
CA ALA A 16 15.04 -27.55 -31.78
C ALA A 16 16.33 -28.37 -31.88
N LYS A 17 16.41 -29.30 -32.82
CA LYS A 17 17.62 -30.08 -33.09
C LYS A 17 18.21 -29.67 -34.45
N PRO A 18 19.49 -29.24 -34.52
CA PRO A 18 20.10 -28.81 -35.78
C PRO A 18 19.99 -29.87 -36.87
N ASN A 19 19.61 -29.48 -38.09
CA ASN A 19 19.40 -30.33 -39.26
C ASN A 19 18.34 -31.45 -39.10
N SER A 20 17.49 -31.37 -38.07
CA SER A 20 16.56 -32.44 -37.72
C SER A 20 15.13 -31.94 -37.41
N GLY A 21 14.90 -30.63 -37.35
CA GLY A 21 13.58 -30.03 -37.09
C GLY A 21 13.28 -29.80 -35.60
N PHE A 22 12.00 -29.67 -35.26
CA PHE A 22 11.51 -29.45 -33.90
C PHE A 22 10.85 -30.72 -33.34
N TYR A 23 11.15 -31.06 -32.09
CA TYR A 23 10.62 -32.22 -31.38
C TYR A 23 9.86 -31.76 -30.14
N VAL A 24 8.81 -32.47 -29.74
CA VAL A 24 8.07 -32.17 -28.50
C VAL A 24 8.95 -32.51 -27.29
N ALA A 25 9.02 -31.60 -26.31
CA ALA A 25 9.78 -31.82 -25.09
C ALA A 25 9.20 -32.98 -24.27
N VAL A 26 10.06 -33.87 -23.76
CA VAL A 26 9.67 -35.08 -23.01
C VAL A 26 9.15 -34.73 -21.62
N SER A 27 9.69 -33.69 -21.00
CA SER A 27 9.21 -33.10 -19.75
C SER A 27 8.50 -31.79 -20.06
N LEU A 28 7.17 -31.81 -20.04
CA LEU A 28 6.38 -30.61 -20.29
C LEU A 28 6.46 -29.68 -19.08
N PRO A 29 6.58 -28.35 -19.29
CA PRO A 29 6.56 -27.36 -18.20
C PRO A 29 5.31 -27.46 -17.31
N GLU A 30 4.23 -28.06 -17.83
CA GLU A 30 2.95 -28.29 -17.15
C GLU A 30 3.06 -29.18 -15.91
N GLN A 31 4.13 -29.98 -15.76
CA GLN A 31 4.39 -30.72 -14.52
C GLN A 31 4.61 -29.77 -13.32
N TYR A 32 5.03 -28.53 -13.56
CA TYR A 32 5.09 -27.48 -12.53
C TYR A 32 3.76 -26.73 -12.34
N LEU A 33 2.78 -26.92 -13.23
CA LEU A 33 1.45 -26.29 -13.18
C LEU A 33 0.46 -27.11 -12.34
N THR A 34 0.94 -27.93 -11.42
CA THR A 34 0.06 -28.51 -10.42
C THR A 34 -0.44 -27.35 -9.56
N THR A 35 -1.62 -26.84 -9.90
CA THR A 35 -2.38 -26.03 -8.97
C THR A 35 -2.74 -26.97 -7.83
N GLU A 36 -2.24 -26.70 -6.63
CA GLU A 36 -2.96 -27.14 -5.45
C GLU A 36 -4.39 -26.64 -5.65
N GLN A 37 -5.37 -27.55 -5.59
CA GLN A 37 -6.76 -27.14 -5.52
C GLN A 37 -6.93 -26.42 -4.19
N VAL A 38 -6.71 -25.11 -4.20
CA VAL A 38 -7.17 -24.23 -3.14
C VAL A 38 -8.69 -24.27 -3.24
N VAL A 39 -9.31 -25.15 -2.45
CA VAL A 39 -10.75 -25.14 -2.24
C VAL A 39 -11.06 -23.75 -1.68
N PRO A 40 -11.78 -22.87 -2.38
CA PRO A 40 -12.13 -21.58 -1.82
C PRO A 40 -13.24 -21.85 -0.79
N SER A 41 -12.87 -22.07 0.47
CA SER A 41 -13.80 -22.09 1.59
C SER A 41 -13.87 -20.72 2.27
N ALA A 42 -13.54 -19.66 1.55
CA ALA A 42 -14.01 -18.33 1.86
C ALA A 42 -15.24 -18.09 0.99
N GLU A 43 -16.42 -18.28 1.57
CA GLU A 43 -17.59 -17.54 1.08
C GLU A 43 -17.19 -16.07 1.12
N PHE A 44 -16.91 -15.49 -0.04
CA PHE A 44 -16.81 -14.04 -0.18
C PHE A 44 -18.21 -13.52 0.12
N GLY A 45 -18.49 -13.26 1.39
CA GLY A 45 -19.72 -12.64 1.81
C GLY A 45 -19.89 -11.37 0.99
N ASP A 46 -20.96 -11.30 0.21
CA ASP A 46 -21.38 -10.12 -0.57
C ASP A 46 -21.92 -9.01 0.34
N ASP A 47 -21.44 -8.97 1.59
CA ASP A 47 -21.76 -7.93 2.54
C ASP A 47 -20.87 -6.73 2.20
N ASN A 48 -21.37 -5.91 1.27
CA ASN A 48 -20.87 -4.56 1.02
C ASN A 48 -21.02 -3.63 2.26
N THR A 49 -21.51 -4.16 3.38
CA THR A 49 -21.54 -3.45 4.65
C THR A 49 -20.15 -3.50 5.28
N PRO A 50 -19.53 -2.35 5.59
CA PRO A 50 -18.28 -2.37 6.32
C PRO A 50 -18.51 -3.09 7.65
N ASN A 51 -17.65 -4.07 7.97
CA ASN A 51 -17.67 -4.83 9.22
C ASN A 51 -17.21 -3.97 10.41
N ASN A 52 -17.92 -2.86 10.61
CA ASN A 52 -17.75 -1.90 11.66
C ASN A 52 -18.95 -2.09 12.58
N GLY A 53 -18.74 -2.71 13.74
CA GLY A 53 -19.76 -2.77 14.77
C GLY A 53 -20.23 -1.35 15.16
N LEU A 54 -21.46 -1.24 15.66
CA LEU A 54 -22.11 0.03 16.02
C LEU A 54 -21.27 0.92 16.97
N PHE A 55 -20.34 0.32 17.72
CA PHE A 55 -19.44 1.00 18.65
C PHE A 55 -17.95 0.73 18.37
N SER A 56 -17.60 0.39 17.13
CA SER A 56 -16.20 0.20 16.73
C SER A 56 -15.45 1.54 16.81
N PRO A 57 -14.42 1.67 17.66
CA PRO A 57 -13.64 2.90 17.75
C PRO A 57 -12.85 3.13 16.45
N GLY A 58 -12.70 4.40 16.06
CA GLY A 58 -11.92 4.78 14.88
C GLY A 58 -12.68 4.73 13.55
N VAL A 59 -14.00 4.46 13.60
CA VAL A 59 -14.88 4.54 12.42
C VAL A 59 -15.60 5.89 12.45
N ALA A 60 -15.43 6.68 11.40
CA ALA A 60 -16.20 7.92 11.22
C ALA A 60 -17.62 7.61 10.74
N GLU A 61 -18.54 8.54 10.98
CA GLU A 61 -19.93 8.45 10.51
C GLU A 61 -19.99 8.50 8.97
N LEU A 62 -20.03 7.33 8.33
CA LEU A 62 -19.91 7.20 6.88
C LEU A 62 -21.12 7.79 6.14
N ALA A 63 -22.32 7.71 6.72
CA ALA A 63 -23.54 8.24 6.09
C ALA A 63 -23.55 9.78 6.03
N SER A 64 -22.81 10.44 6.92
CA SER A 64 -22.69 11.92 6.93
C SER A 64 -21.68 12.47 5.93
N PHE A 65 -20.89 11.61 5.28
CA PHE A 65 -19.82 12.05 4.40
C PHE A 65 -20.40 12.80 3.17
N PRO A 66 -19.92 14.01 2.85
CA PRO A 66 -20.52 14.85 1.81
C PRO A 66 -20.11 14.40 0.39
N MET A 67 -20.64 13.25 -0.05
CA MET A 67 -20.30 12.62 -1.34
C MET A 67 -20.51 13.55 -2.54
N SER A 68 -21.55 14.38 -2.53
CA SER A 68 -21.84 15.29 -3.64
C SER A 68 -20.78 16.39 -3.81
N ALA A 69 -20.27 16.93 -2.71
CA ALA A 69 -19.19 17.91 -2.73
C ALA A 69 -17.86 17.24 -3.11
N TRP A 70 -17.59 16.05 -2.56
CA TRP A 70 -16.41 15.26 -2.86
C TRP A 70 -16.30 14.91 -4.35
N ASN A 71 -17.35 14.35 -4.94
CA ASN A 71 -17.38 13.96 -6.35
C ASN A 71 -17.18 15.17 -7.28
N ARG A 72 -17.76 16.32 -6.93
CA ARG A 72 -17.56 17.57 -7.68
C ARG A 72 -16.09 18.00 -7.69
N LEU A 73 -15.41 17.89 -6.55
CA LEU A 73 -13.98 18.22 -6.44
C LEU A 73 -13.11 17.21 -7.19
N LEU A 74 -13.40 15.91 -7.07
CA LEU A 74 -12.72 14.87 -7.83
C LEU A 74 -12.82 15.13 -9.35
N GLN A 75 -14.03 15.36 -9.85
CA GLN A 75 -14.25 15.63 -11.28
C GLN A 75 -13.57 16.93 -11.73
N ARG A 76 -13.55 17.97 -10.89
CA ARG A 76 -12.83 19.22 -11.18
C ARG A 76 -11.33 19.01 -11.35
N HIS A 77 -10.76 18.02 -10.67
CA HIS A 77 -9.31 17.77 -10.65
C HIS A 77 -8.87 16.61 -11.54
N SER A 78 -9.79 15.86 -12.13
CA SER A 78 -9.48 14.66 -12.94
C SER A 78 -8.64 14.94 -14.19
N SER A 79 -8.76 16.14 -14.77
CA SER A 79 -8.01 16.55 -15.98
C SER A 79 -6.60 17.05 -15.71
N ARG A 80 -6.16 17.09 -14.43
CA ARG A 80 -4.83 17.58 -14.08
C ARG A 80 -3.77 16.53 -14.38
N SER A 81 -3.17 16.59 -15.56
CA SER A 81 -2.05 15.74 -15.96
C SER A 81 -0.87 15.79 -14.98
N ALA A 82 -0.65 16.93 -14.31
CA ALA A 82 0.37 17.07 -13.28
C ALA A 82 0.23 16.10 -12.09
N LEU A 83 -0.98 15.55 -11.85
CA LEU A 83 -1.21 14.54 -10.81
C LEU A 83 -0.87 13.12 -11.27
N LEU A 84 -0.73 12.89 -12.57
CA LEU A 84 -0.47 11.57 -13.16
C LEU A 84 1.02 11.20 -13.16
N GLY A 85 1.89 12.20 -12.96
CA GLY A 85 3.34 11.99 -12.85
C GLY A 85 3.78 11.65 -11.44
N ASN A 86 5.04 11.23 -11.33
CA ASN A 86 5.70 11.06 -10.03
C ASN A 86 5.68 12.38 -9.26
N GLN A 87 5.28 12.29 -7.99
CA GLN A 87 5.27 13.43 -7.07
C GLN A 87 6.53 13.41 -6.20
N ASP A 88 6.75 14.50 -5.48
CA ASP A 88 7.74 14.57 -4.41
C ASP A 88 7.54 13.41 -3.43
N LEU A 89 8.63 12.88 -2.86
CA LEU A 89 8.62 11.78 -1.88
C LEU A 89 7.74 12.09 -0.65
N GLN A 90 7.60 13.37 -0.30
CA GLN A 90 6.76 13.84 0.81
C GLN A 90 5.30 14.08 0.40
N GLY A 91 4.97 13.90 -0.88
CA GLY A 91 3.69 14.20 -1.47
C GLY A 91 3.61 15.61 -2.07
N LEU A 92 2.50 15.86 -2.76
CA LEU A 92 2.25 17.06 -3.55
C LEU A 92 2.46 18.35 -2.74
N VAL A 93 3.31 19.26 -3.23
CA VAL A 93 3.66 20.52 -2.55
C VAL A 93 2.42 21.37 -2.24
N THR A 94 1.51 21.52 -3.20
CA THR A 94 0.29 22.33 -3.02
C THR A 94 -0.65 21.74 -1.96
N LEU A 95 -0.66 20.41 -1.79
CA LEU A 95 -1.38 19.75 -0.70
C LEU A 95 -0.71 20.04 0.65
N ARG A 96 0.62 19.96 0.73
CA ARG A 96 1.39 20.27 1.95
C ARG A 96 1.18 21.72 2.40
N GLU A 97 1.16 22.67 1.49
CA GLU A 97 0.85 24.08 1.80
C GLU A 97 -0.59 24.27 2.32
N ALA A 98 -1.56 23.59 1.70
CA ALA A 98 -2.95 23.63 2.17
C ALA A 98 -3.09 23.03 3.57
N LEU A 99 -2.42 21.90 3.83
CA LEU A 99 -2.38 21.26 5.14
C LEU A 99 -1.71 22.14 6.18
N HIS A 100 -0.58 22.78 5.87
CA HIS A 100 0.08 23.72 6.77
C HIS A 100 -0.88 24.83 7.25
N ARG A 101 -1.58 25.50 6.31
CA ARG A 101 -2.57 26.54 6.65
C ARG A 101 -3.70 26.00 7.52
N TYR A 102 -4.22 24.82 7.18
CA TYR A 102 -5.29 24.18 7.94
C TYR A 102 -4.86 23.78 9.36
N LEU A 103 -3.68 23.19 9.51
CA LEU A 103 -3.15 22.73 10.79
C LEU A 103 -2.77 23.89 11.72
N THR A 104 -2.26 24.98 11.16
CA THR A 104 -1.98 26.22 11.90
C THR A 104 -3.27 26.76 12.51
N GLY A 105 -4.36 26.84 11.73
CA GLY A 105 -5.64 27.36 12.22
C GLY A 105 -6.41 26.42 13.14
N SER A 106 -6.39 25.11 12.87
CA SER A 106 -7.21 24.13 13.60
C SER A 106 -6.55 23.57 14.86
N ARG A 107 -5.22 23.49 14.89
CA ARG A 107 -4.45 22.79 15.92
C ARG A 107 -3.23 23.56 16.42
N SER A 108 -3.04 24.80 15.97
CA SER A 108 -1.88 25.64 16.32
C SER A 108 -0.53 24.94 16.08
N VAL A 109 -0.46 24.07 15.07
CA VAL A 109 0.78 23.36 14.73
C VAL A 109 1.74 24.32 14.06
N VAL A 110 2.93 24.46 14.64
CA VAL A 110 4.03 25.27 14.07
C VAL A 110 4.94 24.37 13.25
N CYS A 111 4.73 24.33 11.94
CA CYS A 111 5.61 23.61 11.02
C CYS A 111 5.69 24.31 9.65
N HIS A 112 6.78 24.12 8.93
CA HIS A 112 6.90 24.52 7.53
C HIS A 112 6.29 23.43 6.62
N PRO A 113 5.71 23.77 5.44
CA PRO A 113 5.22 22.75 4.49
C PRO A 113 6.23 21.66 4.12
N ASN A 114 7.53 21.95 4.19
CA ASN A 114 8.64 21.00 3.97
C ASN A 114 8.90 20.02 5.12
N GLN A 115 8.14 20.13 6.22
CA GLN A 115 8.19 19.20 7.35
C GLN A 115 6.94 18.31 7.40
N ILE A 116 6.08 18.38 6.36
CA ILE A 116 4.87 17.56 6.24
C ILE A 116 5.15 16.43 5.26
N ILE A 117 4.89 15.19 5.68
CA ILE A 117 4.94 14.00 4.83
C ILE A 117 3.52 13.45 4.70
N VAL A 118 3.03 13.33 3.47
CA VAL A 118 1.72 12.75 3.17
C VAL A 118 1.86 11.23 3.08
N THR A 119 1.01 10.51 3.80
CA THR A 119 1.00 9.05 3.87
C THR A 119 -0.41 8.50 3.64
N SER A 120 -0.51 7.21 3.35
CA SER A 120 -1.76 6.46 3.17
C SER A 120 -2.41 6.03 4.49
N GLY A 121 -1.99 6.61 5.62
CA GLY A 121 -2.59 6.33 6.93
C GLY A 121 -1.60 6.42 8.09
N ALA A 122 -2.15 6.37 9.31
CA ALA A 122 -1.37 6.54 10.54
C ALA A 122 -0.28 5.48 10.72
N GLN A 123 -0.56 4.21 10.39
CA GLN A 123 0.42 3.12 10.51
C GLN A 123 1.67 3.35 9.65
N GLN A 124 1.49 3.81 8.40
CA GLN A 124 2.60 4.15 7.52
C GLN A 124 3.39 5.34 8.09
N SER A 125 2.71 6.37 8.61
CA SER A 125 3.39 7.51 9.26
C SER A 125 4.22 7.07 10.46
N ILE A 126 3.67 6.20 11.31
CA ILE A 126 4.36 5.68 12.50
C ILE A 126 5.59 4.88 12.06
N ALA A 127 5.46 3.98 11.08
CA ALA A 127 6.58 3.21 10.56
C ALA A 127 7.72 4.12 10.04
N ILE A 128 7.39 5.13 9.23
CA ILE A 128 8.38 6.08 8.71
C ILE A 128 9.07 6.84 9.85
N ALA A 129 8.30 7.33 10.83
CA ALA A 129 8.84 8.07 11.97
C ALA A 129 9.78 7.21 12.83
N LEU A 130 9.40 5.96 13.11
CA LEU A 130 10.22 5.01 13.86
C LEU A 130 11.53 4.70 13.14
N LEU A 131 11.45 4.32 11.85
CA LEU A 131 12.63 3.99 11.06
C LEU A 131 13.59 5.19 10.92
N ALA A 132 13.05 6.39 10.71
CA ALA A 132 13.85 7.61 10.65
C ALA A 132 14.54 7.90 12.00
N THR A 133 13.83 7.75 13.11
CA THR A 133 14.35 8.00 14.46
C THR A 133 15.40 6.96 14.85
N GLN A 134 15.17 5.69 14.56
CA GLN A 134 16.13 4.61 14.83
C GLN A 134 17.42 4.80 14.04
N LYS A 135 17.32 5.22 12.77
CA LYS A 135 18.50 5.54 11.95
C LYS A 135 19.31 6.72 12.51
N LEU A 136 18.63 7.71 13.09
CA LEU A 136 19.28 8.89 13.69
C LEU A 136 19.85 8.62 15.09
N LYS A 137 19.23 7.71 15.86
CA LYS A 137 19.57 7.41 17.26
C LYS A 137 19.45 5.90 17.54
N PRO A 138 20.39 5.07 17.05
CA PRO A 138 20.28 3.61 17.08
C PRO A 138 20.27 2.99 18.49
N HIS A 139 20.65 3.75 19.53
CA HIS A 139 20.73 3.27 20.91
C HIS A 139 19.69 3.89 21.84
N ARG A 140 18.67 4.55 21.30
CA ARG A 140 17.60 5.15 22.11
C ARG A 140 16.34 4.31 21.95
N GLY A 141 15.89 3.70 23.05
CA GLY A 141 14.63 2.97 23.10
C GLY A 141 13.42 3.88 22.90
N PHE A 142 12.30 3.29 22.50
CA PHE A 142 11.01 3.98 22.40
C PHE A 142 10.20 3.78 23.68
N LEU A 143 9.42 4.80 24.05
CA LEU A 143 8.46 4.73 25.15
C LEU A 143 7.04 4.78 24.56
N VAL A 144 6.15 3.90 25.03
CA VAL A 144 4.78 3.78 24.52
C VAL A 144 3.80 3.81 25.68
N GLU A 145 2.81 4.70 25.62
CA GLU A 145 1.77 4.82 26.65
C GLU A 145 1.01 3.49 26.87
N PHE A 146 0.76 3.14 28.14
CA PHE A 146 -0.05 1.99 28.53
C PHE A 146 -1.18 2.40 29.50
N PRO A 147 -2.47 2.28 29.13
CA PRO A 147 -3.01 1.82 27.84
C PRO A 147 -2.88 2.88 26.72
N GLY A 148 -2.57 2.44 25.49
CA GLY A 148 -2.37 3.33 24.34
C GLY A 148 -2.80 2.75 22.98
N TYR A 149 -2.38 3.41 21.90
CA TYR A 149 -2.74 3.01 20.53
C TYR A 149 -2.01 1.72 20.12
N ARG A 150 -2.72 0.58 20.16
CA ARG A 150 -2.18 -0.78 19.94
C ARG A 150 -1.42 -0.97 18.62
N GLN A 151 -1.76 -0.19 17.60
CA GLN A 151 -1.15 -0.27 16.28
C GLN A 151 0.31 0.19 16.31
N VAL A 152 0.70 1.05 17.26
CA VAL A 152 2.12 1.42 17.46
C VAL A 152 2.93 0.21 17.89
N VAL A 153 2.43 -0.55 18.88
CA VAL A 153 3.08 -1.79 19.36
C VAL A 153 3.24 -2.79 18.22
N LYS A 154 2.19 -3.02 17.43
CA LYS A 154 2.27 -3.92 16.26
C LYS A 154 3.36 -3.51 15.26
N VAL A 155 3.52 -2.21 15.02
CA VAL A 155 4.55 -1.71 14.10
C VAL A 155 5.94 -1.89 14.71
N LEU A 156 6.13 -1.61 16.00
CA LEU A 156 7.39 -1.85 16.71
C LEU A 156 7.80 -3.33 16.67
N ASP A 157 6.85 -4.23 16.95
CA ASP A 157 7.06 -5.69 16.87
C ASP A 157 7.46 -6.12 15.45
N THR A 158 6.79 -5.56 14.42
CA THR A 158 7.08 -5.87 13.01
C THR A 158 8.51 -5.52 12.62
N PHE A 159 9.07 -4.45 13.19
CA PHE A 159 10.45 -4.02 12.93
C PHE A 159 11.45 -4.53 13.98
N ASN A 160 11.01 -5.38 14.92
CA ASN A 160 11.81 -5.91 16.01
C ASN A 160 12.55 -4.80 16.80
N ILE A 161 11.81 -3.73 17.11
CA ILE A 161 12.31 -2.57 17.84
C ILE A 161 11.92 -2.69 19.31
N ASP A 162 12.91 -2.64 20.20
CA ASP A 162 12.68 -2.64 21.64
C ASP A 162 11.99 -1.35 22.11
N TYR A 163 10.99 -1.52 22.97
CA TYR A 163 10.25 -0.43 23.59
C TYR A 163 9.93 -0.73 25.06
N ASP A 164 9.69 0.33 25.81
CA ASP A 164 9.26 0.29 27.22
C ASP A 164 7.90 1.01 27.35
N THR A 165 7.17 0.74 28.43
CA THR A 165 5.81 1.25 28.69
C THR A 165 5.74 2.18 29.88
#